data_AF-A0A538LCF4-F1
#
_entry.id   AF-A0A538LCF4-F1
#
_cell.length_a   1.000
_cell.length_b   1.000
_cell.length_c   1.000
_cell.angle_alpha   90.00
_cell.angle_beta   90.00
_cell.angle_gamma   90.00
#
_symmetry.space_group_name_H-M   'P 1'
#
loop_
_entity.id
_entity.type
_entity.pdbx_description
1 polymer ?
#
loop_
_entity_poly.entity_id
_entity_poly.type
_entity_poly.pdbx_seq_one_letter_code
_entity_poly.pdbx_strand_id
1 'polypeptide(L)'
;MFVHSACDSAPDAMLVPAGGGPPKDLHVPAWTVAWGPVRIAYADGTTNPTSLWTALPDGADRRRVAAVEGLPSPAWSTDGRLAYLAGTTVVVQGQKVPLPFAQIRDLTWSPDGTHLLVVARGTSDPSFDLYVVRTDGTAVVRLTRNVDASSADWR
;
A
#
# COMPACT_ATOMS: atom_id res chain seq x y z
N MET A 1 14.13 6.97 -0.52
CA MET A 1 13.89 6.26 0.74
C MET A 1 15.21 5.67 1.20
N PHE A 2 15.54 5.74 2.48
CA PHE A 2 16.54 4.86 3.10
C PHE A 2 15.95 4.32 4.40
N VAL A 3 16.28 3.07 4.73
CA VAL A 3 15.86 2.39 5.95
C VAL A 3 16.98 2.51 6.97
N HIS A 4 16.66 2.97 8.19
CA HIS A 4 17.57 2.83 9.32
C HIS A 4 17.15 1.61 10.13
N SER A 5 18.06 0.64 10.25
CA SER A 5 17.87 -0.55 11.07
C SER A 5 18.83 -0.46 12.26
N ALA A 6 18.29 -0.39 13.48
CA ALA A 6 19.02 -0.75 14.69
C ALA A 6 18.65 -2.21 15.04
N CYS A 7 19.63 -3.02 15.45
CA CYS A 7 19.53 -4.48 15.54
C CYS A 7 18.40 -5.08 16.41
N ASP A 8 17.65 -4.28 17.18
CA ASP A 8 16.63 -4.79 18.13
C ASP A 8 15.25 -4.09 18.02
N SER A 9 14.98 -3.34 16.94
CA SER A 9 13.66 -2.71 16.73
C SER A 9 13.20 -2.75 15.27
N ALA A 10 11.88 -2.72 15.07
CA ALA A 10 11.30 -2.63 13.73
C ALA A 10 11.88 -1.39 13.00
N PRO A 11 12.18 -1.47 11.69
CA PRO A 11 12.80 -0.36 10.97
C PRO A 11 11.83 0.82 10.86
N ASP A 12 12.23 1.96 11.41
CA ASP A 12 11.44 3.19 11.39
C ASP A 12 11.53 3.90 10.02
N ALA A 13 10.38 4.37 9.54
CA ALA A 13 10.29 5.17 8.34
C ALA A 13 10.86 6.57 8.60
N MET A 14 11.89 6.97 7.84
CA MET A 14 12.44 8.32 7.92
C MET A 14 12.01 9.18 6.72
N LEU A 15 11.56 10.40 7.02
CA LEU A 15 11.28 11.48 6.08
C LEU A 15 12.57 12.21 5.71
N VAL A 16 12.88 12.37 4.42
CA VAL A 16 13.92 13.30 3.95
C VAL A 16 13.28 14.35 3.05
N PRO A 17 13.37 15.66 3.36
CA PRO A 17 12.87 16.72 2.50
C PRO A 17 13.56 16.73 1.13
N ALA A 18 12.80 16.93 0.06
CA ALA A 18 13.32 16.96 -1.32
C ALA A 18 14.35 18.09 -1.58
N GLY A 19 14.39 19.12 -0.74
CA GLY A 19 15.37 20.21 -0.78
C GLY A 19 16.65 19.98 0.05
N GLY A 20 16.80 18.80 0.68
CA GLY A 20 17.83 18.53 1.69
C GLY A 20 17.44 19.04 3.08
N GLY A 21 17.86 18.32 4.12
CA GLY A 21 17.55 18.61 5.53
C GLY A 21 17.73 17.38 6.43
N PRO A 22 17.78 17.53 7.77
CA PRO A 22 17.91 16.40 8.67
C PRO A 22 16.70 15.47 8.55
N PRO A 23 16.92 14.14 8.52
CA PRO A 23 15.82 13.19 8.41
C PRO A 23 14.93 13.25 9.65
N LYS A 24 13.60 13.24 9.45
CA LYS A 24 12.61 13.22 10.52
C LYS A 24 12.06 11.81 10.68
N ASP A 25 12.13 11.30 11.89
CA ASP A 25 11.60 9.98 12.24
C ASP A 25 10.07 10.00 12.30
N LEU A 26 9.42 9.16 11.51
CA LEU A 26 7.96 9.03 11.50
C LEU A 26 7.46 8.05 12.56
N HIS A 27 8.34 7.34 13.29
CA HIS A 27 8.02 6.37 14.35
C HIS A 27 6.98 5.33 13.90
N VAL A 28 7.04 4.94 12.63
CA VAL A 28 6.15 3.95 12.03
C VAL A 28 6.99 2.99 11.21
N PRO A 29 6.64 1.70 11.17
CA PRO A 29 7.39 0.72 10.40
C PRO A 29 7.37 1.06 8.89
N ALA A 30 8.55 1.11 8.26
CA ALA A 30 8.77 1.58 6.88
C ALA A 30 7.97 0.86 5.78
N TRP A 31 7.53 -0.36 6.04
CA TRP A 31 6.77 -1.23 5.15
C TRP A 31 5.26 -0.95 5.14
N THR A 32 4.82 0.10 5.84
CA THR A 32 3.40 0.48 5.92
C THR A 32 3.12 1.88 5.36
N VAL A 33 4.13 2.57 4.85
CA VAL A 33 4.05 3.97 4.44
C VAL A 33 4.00 4.11 2.91
N ALA A 34 3.07 4.91 2.42
CA ALA A 34 2.98 5.26 1.01
C ALA A 34 2.88 6.77 0.79
N TRP A 35 3.64 7.25 -0.18
CA TRP A 35 3.66 8.64 -0.59
C TRP A 35 2.63 8.90 -1.68
N GLY A 36 1.74 9.85 -1.42
CA GLY A 36 0.91 10.49 -2.43
C GLY A 36 1.52 11.81 -2.89
N PRO A 37 0.90 12.49 -3.86
CA PRO A 37 1.40 13.75 -4.41
C PRO A 37 1.50 14.87 -3.36
N VAL A 38 0.64 14.83 -2.33
CA VAL A 38 0.55 15.88 -1.30
C VAL A 38 0.46 15.36 0.13
N ARG A 39 0.34 14.04 0.34
CA ARG A 39 0.12 13.42 1.66
C ARG A 39 0.83 12.09 1.75
N ILE A 40 1.13 11.66 2.98
CA ILE A 40 1.56 10.30 3.29
C ILE A 40 0.36 9.49 3.80
N ALA A 41 0.35 8.19 3.53
CA ALA A 41 -0.50 7.22 4.19
C ALA A 41 0.40 6.28 5.02
N TYR A 42 -0.05 5.88 6.21
CA TYR A 42 0.69 4.97 7.07
C TYR A 42 -0.24 4.16 7.97
N ALA A 43 0.21 2.97 8.37
CA ALA A 43 -0.55 2.09 9.27
C ALA A 43 -0.04 2.19 10.70
N ASP A 44 -0.96 2.20 11.66
CA ASP A 44 -0.69 2.04 13.08
C ASP A 44 -1.08 0.64 13.51
N GLY A 45 -0.10 -0.27 13.47
CA GLY A 45 -0.22 -1.67 13.87
C GLY A 45 -0.28 -1.90 15.38
N THR A 46 -0.15 -0.85 16.20
CA THR A 46 -0.32 -0.96 17.66
C THR A 46 -1.80 -1.06 18.05
N THR A 47 -2.69 -0.69 17.13
CA THR A 47 -4.14 -0.83 17.26
C THR A 47 -4.63 -2.15 16.69
N ASN A 48 -5.66 -2.73 17.30
CA ASN A 48 -6.36 -3.91 16.80
C ASN A 48 -7.88 -3.62 16.74
N PRO A 49 -8.50 -3.48 15.54
CA PRO A 49 -7.91 -3.60 14.20
C PRO A 49 -6.93 -2.47 13.85
N THR A 50 -6.00 -2.74 12.91
CA THR A 50 -4.98 -1.80 12.43
C THR A 50 -5.60 -0.51 11.92
N SER A 51 -5.10 0.64 12.37
CA SER A 51 -5.62 1.93 11.95
C SER A 51 -4.80 2.50 10.79
N LEU A 52 -5.47 2.78 9.66
CA LEU A 52 -4.87 3.46 8.52
C LEU A 52 -5.07 4.98 8.65
N TRP A 53 -3.99 5.72 8.51
CA TRP A 53 -3.96 7.17 8.67
C TRP A 53 -3.36 7.85 7.44
N THR A 54 -3.69 9.13 7.29
CA THR A 54 -3.08 10.02 6.31
C THR A 54 -2.70 11.33 6.96
N ALA A 55 -1.60 11.94 6.51
CA ALA A 55 -1.10 13.21 7.02
C ALA A 55 -0.38 14.00 5.91
N LEU A 56 -0.16 15.29 6.11
CA LEU A 56 0.79 16.05 5.31
C LEU A 56 2.22 15.50 5.51
N PRO A 57 3.15 15.74 4.57
CA PRO A 57 4.53 15.24 4.67
C PRO A 57 5.27 15.65 5.95
N ASP A 58 4.92 16.82 6.51
CA ASP A 58 5.47 17.32 7.78
C ASP A 58 4.86 16.63 9.02
N GLY A 59 3.84 15.79 8.83
CA GLY A 59 3.05 15.10 9.86
C GLY A 59 1.81 15.85 10.32
N ALA A 60 1.55 17.06 9.81
CA ALA A 60 0.36 17.85 10.16
C ALA A 60 -0.91 17.31 9.48
N ASP A 61 -2.07 17.84 9.88
CA ASP A 61 -3.39 17.46 9.36
C ASP A 61 -3.59 15.94 9.28
N ARG A 62 -3.32 15.26 10.39
CA ARG A 62 -3.47 13.82 10.53
C ARG A 62 -4.94 13.43 10.57
N ARG A 63 -5.35 12.48 9.72
CA ARG A 63 -6.73 12.00 9.57
C ARG A 63 -6.77 10.48 9.50
N ARG A 64 -7.70 9.86 10.24
CA ARG A 64 -7.95 8.42 10.16
C ARG A 64 -8.73 8.12 8.89
N VAL A 65 -8.24 7.19 8.07
CA VAL A 65 -8.92 6.71 6.85
C VAL A 65 -9.83 5.55 7.18
N ALA A 66 -9.31 4.54 7.88
CA ALA A 66 -10.02 3.31 8.17
C ALA A 66 -9.43 2.58 9.39
N ALA A 67 -10.20 1.63 9.92
CA ALA A 67 -9.70 0.55 10.76
C ALA A 67 -9.85 -0.75 9.97
N VAL A 68 -8.77 -1.47 9.73
CA VAL A 68 -8.76 -2.66 8.88
C VAL A 68 -8.17 -3.86 9.59
N GLU A 69 -8.72 -5.02 9.28
CA GLU A 69 -8.11 -6.30 9.65
C GLU A 69 -6.83 -6.50 8.83
N GLY A 70 -5.74 -6.88 9.50
CA GLY A 70 -4.45 -7.13 8.85
C GLY A 70 -3.70 -5.87 8.46
N LEU A 71 -2.83 -6.00 7.46
CA LEU A 71 -1.98 -4.91 6.97
C LEU A 71 -2.61 -4.23 5.75
N PRO A 72 -2.77 -2.90 5.76
CA PRO A 72 -3.49 -2.20 4.71
C PRO A 72 -2.76 -2.04 3.38
N SER A 73 -1.44 -2.26 3.28
CA SER A 73 -0.64 -2.03 2.06
C SER A 73 -1.11 -0.79 1.25
N PRO A 74 -1.09 0.42 1.83
CA PRO A 74 -1.65 1.59 1.18
C PRO A 74 -0.83 1.96 -0.06
N ALA A 75 -1.48 2.47 -1.10
CA ALA A 75 -0.83 2.97 -2.31
C ALA A 75 -1.58 4.18 -2.87
N TRP A 76 -0.84 5.18 -3.35
CA TRP A 76 -1.41 6.38 -3.94
C TRP A 76 -1.29 6.38 -5.46
N SER A 77 -2.35 6.82 -6.12
CA SER A 77 -2.35 7.25 -7.51
C SER A 77 -1.68 8.62 -7.64
N THR A 78 -1.18 8.92 -8.83
CA THR A 78 -0.60 10.22 -9.21
C THR A 78 -1.58 11.38 -9.07
N ASP A 79 -2.88 11.11 -9.21
CA ASP A 79 -3.98 12.07 -9.01
C ASP A 79 -4.45 12.21 -7.55
N GLY A 80 -3.78 11.54 -6.60
CA GLY A 80 -4.10 11.65 -5.17
C GLY A 80 -5.23 10.72 -4.72
N ARG A 81 -5.55 9.67 -5.48
CA ARG A 81 -6.44 8.60 -5.01
C ARG A 81 -5.70 7.57 -4.16
N LEU A 82 -6.24 7.25 -2.98
CA LEU A 82 -5.70 6.20 -2.11
C LEU A 82 -6.37 4.85 -2.42
N ALA A 83 -5.56 3.81 -2.56
CA ALA A 83 -5.96 2.42 -2.51
C ALA A 83 -5.35 1.73 -1.28
N TYR A 84 -6.03 0.74 -0.72
CA TYR A 84 -5.53 -0.07 0.39
C TYR A 84 -6.28 -1.41 0.48
N LEU A 85 -5.70 -2.37 1.20
CA LEU A 85 -6.28 -3.64 1.57
C LEU A 85 -7.06 -3.54 2.89
N ALA A 86 -8.24 -4.13 2.91
CA ALA A 86 -9.02 -4.38 4.12
C ALA A 86 -9.30 -5.88 4.19
N GLY A 87 -8.49 -6.63 4.94
CA GLY A 87 -8.42 -8.08 4.81
C GLY A 87 -7.99 -8.48 3.40
N THR A 88 -8.88 -9.17 2.65
CA THR A 88 -8.65 -9.55 1.24
C THR A 88 -9.32 -8.61 0.23
N THR A 89 -10.00 -7.56 0.70
CA THR A 89 -10.73 -6.63 -0.16
C THR A 89 -9.86 -5.43 -0.52
N VAL A 90 -9.76 -5.10 -1.80
CA VAL A 90 -9.19 -3.83 -2.26
C VAL A 90 -10.21 -2.73 -2.04
N VAL A 91 -9.77 -1.59 -1.51
CA VAL A 91 -10.57 -0.38 -1.37
C VAL A 91 -9.87 0.73 -2.13
N VAL A 92 -10.61 1.45 -2.98
CA VAL A 92 -10.13 2.60 -3.76
C VAL A 92 -11.01 3.80 -3.42
N GLN A 93 -10.42 4.86 -2.87
CA GLN A 93 -11.14 6.06 -2.41
C GLN A 93 -12.37 5.76 -1.54
N GLY A 94 -12.21 4.83 -0.60
CA GLY A 94 -13.27 4.39 0.30
C GLY A 94 -14.32 3.46 -0.32
N GLN A 95 -14.25 3.17 -1.63
CA GLN A 95 -15.13 2.23 -2.31
C GLN A 95 -14.49 0.85 -2.40
N LYS A 96 -15.22 -0.19 -2.00
CA LYS A 96 -14.76 -1.58 -2.12
C LYS A 96 -14.72 -1.99 -3.60
N VAL A 97 -13.60 -2.55 -4.02
CA VAL A 97 -13.37 -3.08 -5.36
C VAL A 97 -13.27 -4.59 -5.25
N PRO A 98 -14.34 -5.34 -5.58
CA PRO A 98 -14.33 -6.79 -5.47
C PRO A 98 -13.43 -7.39 -6.55
N LEU A 99 -12.53 -8.28 -6.16
CA LEU A 99 -11.60 -8.96 -7.05
C LEU A 99 -11.73 -10.49 -6.90
N PRO A 100 -11.54 -11.27 -7.98
CA PRO A 100 -11.77 -12.73 -7.97
C PRO A 100 -10.57 -13.50 -7.40
N PHE A 101 -9.98 -13.03 -6.30
CA PHE A 101 -8.79 -13.63 -5.69
C PHE A 101 -9.10 -14.17 -4.30
N ALA A 102 -8.49 -15.29 -3.96
CA ALA A 102 -8.60 -15.85 -2.62
C ALA A 102 -7.79 -15.02 -1.61
N GLN A 103 -6.63 -14.51 -2.04
CA GLN A 103 -5.76 -13.66 -1.25
C GLN A 103 -5.06 -12.63 -2.12
N ILE A 104 -4.84 -11.46 -1.52
CA ILE A 104 -4.06 -10.36 -2.07
C ILE A 104 -3.03 -9.98 -1.01
N ARG A 105 -1.77 -9.84 -1.41
CA ARG A 105 -0.66 -9.48 -0.52
C ARG A 105 -0.28 -8.01 -0.65
N ASP A 106 -0.33 -7.50 -1.87
CA ASP A 106 0.19 -6.17 -2.19
C ASP A 106 -0.51 -5.58 -3.41
N LEU A 107 -0.49 -4.26 -3.52
CA LEU A 107 -1.01 -3.52 -4.66
C LEU A 107 -0.26 -2.20 -4.88
N THR A 108 -0.17 -1.78 -6.14
CA THR A 108 0.33 -0.45 -6.53
C THR A 108 -0.48 0.14 -7.69
N TRP A 109 -0.46 1.45 -7.87
CA TRP A 109 -1.15 2.15 -8.94
C TRP A 109 -0.32 2.22 -10.21
N SER A 110 -0.97 2.07 -11.37
CA SER A 110 -0.35 2.44 -12.63
C SER A 110 -0.07 3.95 -12.68
N PRO A 111 0.96 4.40 -13.40
CA PRO A 111 1.30 5.83 -13.50
C PRO A 111 0.16 6.72 -14.02
N ASP A 112 -0.69 6.16 -14.89
CA ASP A 112 -1.86 6.82 -15.45
C ASP A 112 -3.09 6.84 -14.52
N GLY A 113 -3.01 6.17 -13.36
CA GLY A 113 -4.08 6.09 -12.38
C GLY A 113 -5.30 5.27 -12.82
N THR A 114 -5.23 4.49 -13.90
CA THR A 114 -6.40 3.75 -14.41
C THR A 114 -6.43 2.28 -14.01
N HIS A 115 -5.29 1.74 -13.58
CA HIS A 115 -5.13 0.35 -13.20
C HIS A 115 -4.43 0.20 -11.84
N LEU A 116 -4.58 -0.99 -11.27
CA LEU A 116 -3.80 -1.49 -10.15
C LEU A 116 -2.99 -2.68 -10.62
N LEU A 117 -1.73 -2.76 -10.20
CA LEU A 117 -0.94 -3.98 -10.23
C LEU A 117 -1.08 -4.65 -8.87
N VAL A 118 -1.45 -5.92 -8.84
CA VAL A 118 -1.82 -6.65 -7.63
C VAL A 118 -1.03 -7.96 -7.56
N VAL A 119 -0.48 -8.24 -6.37
CA VAL A 119 0.12 -9.53 -6.04
C VAL A 119 -0.94 -10.41 -5.40
N ALA A 120 -1.42 -11.41 -6.12
CA ALA A 120 -2.58 -12.20 -5.70
C ALA A 120 -2.45 -13.68 -6.06
N ARG A 121 -3.33 -14.50 -5.47
CA ARG A 121 -3.52 -15.89 -5.88
C ARG A 121 -5.00 -16.27 -5.94
N GLY A 122 -5.36 -17.10 -6.90
CA GLY A 122 -6.66 -17.77 -6.93
C GLY A 122 -6.77 -18.86 -5.89
N THR A 123 -7.98 -19.40 -5.72
CA THR A 123 -8.29 -20.46 -4.73
C THR A 123 -7.55 -21.77 -5.01
N SER A 124 -7.23 -22.04 -6.28
CA SER A 124 -6.53 -23.24 -6.73
C SER A 124 -5.10 -22.97 -7.16
N ASP A 125 -4.63 -21.72 -7.08
CA ASP A 125 -3.26 -21.37 -7.44
C ASP A 125 -2.34 -21.60 -6.23
N PRO A 126 -1.24 -22.37 -6.39
CA PRO A 126 -0.31 -22.64 -5.31
C PRO A 126 0.58 -21.44 -4.98
N SER A 127 0.68 -20.47 -5.88
CA SER A 127 1.67 -19.39 -5.88
C SER A 127 1.00 -18.02 -6.04
N PHE A 128 1.68 -16.99 -5.55
CA PHE A 128 1.29 -15.60 -5.84
C PHE A 128 1.84 -15.16 -7.20
N ASP A 129 1.02 -14.44 -7.95
CA ASP A 129 1.35 -13.93 -9.26
C ASP A 129 0.93 -12.46 -9.40
N LEU A 130 1.44 -11.83 -10.45
CA LEU A 130 1.13 -10.46 -10.78
C LEU A 130 -0.10 -10.39 -11.67
N TYR A 131 -1.01 -9.49 -11.31
CA TYR A 131 -2.22 -9.20 -12.06
C TYR A 131 -2.37 -7.70 -12.26
N VAL A 132 -2.80 -7.29 -13.45
CA VAL A 132 -3.27 -5.93 -13.69
C VAL A 132 -4.79 -5.95 -13.68
N VAL A 133 -5.40 -4.97 -13.03
CA VAL A 133 -6.86 -4.81 -12.97
C VAL A 133 -7.24 -3.34 -13.09
N ARG A 134 -8.38 -3.05 -13.72
CA ARG A 134 -8.93 -1.70 -13.74
C ARG A 134 -9.39 -1.28 -12.36
N THR A 135 -9.34 0.01 -12.04
CA THR A 135 -9.64 0.51 -10.68
C THR A 135 -11.07 0.26 -10.20
N ASP A 136 -11.98 -0.15 -11.07
CA ASP A 136 -13.33 -0.57 -10.71
C ASP A 136 -13.52 -2.10 -10.58
N GLY A 137 -12.42 -2.86 -10.65
CA GLY A 137 -12.37 -4.30 -10.45
C GLY A 137 -12.56 -5.14 -11.72
N THR A 138 -12.79 -4.50 -12.86
CA THR A 138 -12.95 -5.20 -14.16
C THR A 138 -11.62 -5.37 -14.89
N ALA A 139 -11.64 -6.10 -16.02
CA ALA A 139 -10.49 -6.29 -16.91
C ALA A 139 -9.25 -6.87 -16.19
N VAL A 140 -9.46 -7.89 -15.36
CA VAL A 140 -8.37 -8.61 -14.69
C VAL A 140 -7.52 -9.38 -15.70
N VAL A 141 -6.23 -9.10 -15.74
CA VAL A 141 -5.24 -9.76 -16.62
C VAL A 141 -4.09 -10.30 -15.78
N ARG A 142 -3.78 -11.59 -15.91
CA ARG A 142 -2.62 -12.24 -15.26
C ARG A 142 -1.35 -11.99 -16.08
N LEU A 143 -0.31 -11.43 -15.46
CA LEU A 143 0.97 -11.12 -16.11
C LEU A 143 2.01 -12.23 -15.94
N THR A 144 2.00 -12.92 -14.79
CA THR A 144 2.97 -13.98 -14.48
C THR A 144 2.29 -15.29 -14.11
N ARG A 145 3.04 -16.39 -14.16
CA ARG A 145 2.57 -17.70 -13.71
C ARG A 145 3.63 -18.38 -12.85
N ASN A 146 3.27 -18.74 -11.62
CA ASN A 146 4.10 -19.51 -10.71
C ASN A 146 5.44 -18.87 -10.35
N VAL A 147 5.45 -17.54 -10.18
CA VAL A 147 6.67 -16.82 -9.76
C VAL A 147 6.76 -16.61 -8.24
N ASP A 148 5.67 -16.89 -7.51
CA ASP A 148 5.53 -16.66 -6.07
C ASP A 148 5.93 -15.24 -5.63
N ALA A 149 5.31 -14.26 -6.29
CA ALA A 149 5.59 -12.85 -6.07
C ALA A 149 5.25 -12.41 -4.63
N SER A 150 6.09 -11.53 -4.10
CA SER A 150 5.91 -10.93 -2.77
C SER A 150 5.52 -9.45 -2.81
N SER A 151 5.97 -8.72 -3.83
CA SER A 151 5.68 -7.30 -4.08
C SER A 151 5.88 -7.00 -5.57
N ALA A 152 5.34 -5.88 -6.05
CA ALA A 152 5.55 -5.41 -7.42
C ALA A 152 5.40 -3.90 -7.52
N ASP A 153 6.12 -3.29 -8.46
CA ASP A 153 6.01 -1.85 -8.75
C ASP A 153 6.00 -1.57 -10.26
N TRP A 154 5.44 -0.42 -10.64
CA TRP A 154 5.55 0.12 -11.99
C TRP A 154 6.90 0.83 -12.16
N ARG A 155 7.41 0.87 -13.40
CA ARG A 155 8.64 1.61 -13.75
C ARG A 155 8.34 2.73 -14.73
#